data_AF-A0A9E0Q170-F1
#
_entry.id   AF-A0A9E0Q170-F1
#
_cell.length_a   1.000
_cell.length_b   1.000
_cell.length_c   1.000
_cell.angle_alpha   90.00
_cell.angle_beta   90.00
_cell.angle_gamma   90.00
#
_symmetry.space_group_name_H-M   'P 1'
#
loop_
_entity.id
_entity.type
_entity.pdbx_description
1 polymer ?
#
loop_
_entity_poly.entity_id
_entity_poly.type
_entity_poly.pdbx_seq_one_letter_code
_entity_poly.pdbx_strand_id
1 'polypeptide(L)'
;MNVGHFSYLLEGRKPQVSKVASDRLESFAKIATKRSLEGGGSLNDVITKLAKENDLNANQIARVCEMANIATHQALWPKTAQKEKLSFPLADAKVVLASCGCGGGEAEAPAPSMDADYAGPPTAIPRPGPSLASLMGVDPGAVHNGLAGPNDRQRIIVVLQKQASERRDLTDRTLLLGMELESLEKRAFELVKQTVLGGATMRDVLVASVIAGHAKLAKELLPAFEKRLIADTHGDVRSRLIKQAIAPVADDLISENLGNTTIINGAHPVLVSLDTIQRKTDEIKNGLRGIVRVDDEIKINNQKLRDL
;
A
#
# COMPACT_ATOMS: atom_id res chain seq x y z
N MET A 1 9.15 8.86 -58.95
CA MET A 1 7.86 8.47 -58.34
C MET A 1 7.99 7.05 -57.82
N ASN A 2 8.16 6.87 -56.51
CA ASN A 2 7.96 5.62 -55.78
C ASN A 2 8.06 5.95 -54.29
N VAL A 3 6.94 6.41 -53.74
CA VAL A 3 6.76 6.68 -52.30
C VAL A 3 5.76 5.62 -51.83
N GLY A 4 6.23 4.50 -51.30
CA GLY A 4 5.29 3.43 -50.94
C GLY A 4 5.84 2.20 -50.22
N HIS A 5 7.10 2.18 -49.78
CA HIS A 5 7.69 0.97 -49.20
C HIS A 5 8.18 1.10 -47.75
N PHE A 6 7.81 2.17 -47.03
CA PHE A 6 8.19 2.34 -45.61
C PHE A 6 7.03 2.60 -44.66
N SER A 7 5.79 2.68 -45.14
CA SER A 7 4.63 2.98 -44.28
C SER A 7 4.27 1.85 -43.30
N TYR A 8 4.68 0.61 -43.57
CA TYR A 8 4.40 -0.55 -42.71
C TYR A 8 5.33 -0.68 -41.49
N LEU A 9 6.48 0.02 -41.47
CA LEU A 9 7.40 0.01 -40.32
C LEU A 9 7.04 1.06 -39.25
N LEU A 10 6.17 2.02 -39.58
CA LEU A 10 5.70 3.07 -38.66
C LEU A 10 4.29 2.81 -38.12
N GLU A 11 3.51 1.89 -38.71
CA GLU A 11 2.30 1.35 -38.10
C GLU A 11 2.66 0.25 -37.07
N GLY A 12 3.53 0.62 -36.13
CA GLY A 12 3.60 -0.06 -34.84
C GLY A 12 2.24 0.13 -34.17
N ARG A 13 1.34 -0.84 -34.39
CA ARG A 13 0.05 -0.99 -33.71
C ARG A 13 0.37 -1.17 -32.23
N LYS A 14 0.65 -0.07 -31.53
CA LYS A 14 0.84 -0.05 -30.09
C LYS A 14 -0.41 -0.73 -29.54
N PRO A 15 -0.30 -1.86 -28.82
CA PRO A 15 -1.46 -2.44 -28.18
C PRO A 15 -2.04 -1.31 -27.33
N GLN A 16 -3.23 -0.83 -27.71
CA GLN A 16 -3.97 0.10 -26.89
C GLN A 16 -4.35 -0.69 -25.66
N VAL A 17 -3.45 -0.74 -24.69
CA VAL A 17 -3.76 -1.23 -23.36
C VAL A 17 -4.71 -0.19 -22.82
N SER A 18 -6.00 -0.42 -22.98
CA SER A 18 -7.03 0.35 -22.29
C SER A 18 -6.71 0.20 -20.81
N LYS A 19 -6.11 1.25 -20.24
CA LYS A 19 -5.79 1.31 -18.82
C LYS A 19 -7.10 1.51 -18.07
N VAL A 20 -7.88 0.44 -17.97
CA VAL A 20 -9.00 0.37 -17.04
C VAL A 20 -8.38 0.43 -15.65
N ALA A 21 -8.74 1.47 -14.88
CA ALA A 21 -8.27 1.64 -13.52
C ALA A 21 -8.67 0.43 -12.66
N SER A 22 -7.82 0.06 -11.70
CA SER A 22 -8.04 -1.11 -10.82
C SER A 22 -9.42 -1.07 -10.16
N ASP A 23 -9.82 0.10 -9.65
CA ASP A 23 -11.11 0.32 -8.97
C ASP A 23 -12.32 -0.07 -9.82
N ARG A 24 -12.21 0.11 -11.15
CA ARG A 24 -13.27 -0.24 -12.09
C ARG A 24 -13.34 -1.75 -12.34
N LEU A 25 -12.23 -2.48 -12.25
CA LEU A 25 -12.24 -3.94 -12.30
C LEU A 25 -12.92 -4.53 -11.05
N GLU A 26 -12.71 -3.90 -9.88
CA GLU A 26 -13.39 -4.33 -8.65
C GLU A 26 -14.91 -4.13 -8.73
N SER A 27 -15.37 -3.02 -9.32
CA SER A 27 -16.80 -2.77 -9.49
C SER A 27 -17.43 -3.78 -10.44
N PHE A 28 -16.75 -4.18 -11.52
CA PHE A 28 -17.20 -5.27 -12.40
C PHE A 28 -17.29 -6.60 -11.65
N ALA A 29 -16.31 -6.95 -10.83
CA ALA A 29 -16.35 -8.17 -10.02
C ALA A 29 -17.53 -8.20 -9.03
N LYS A 30 -17.82 -7.07 -8.38
CA LYS A 30 -18.98 -6.94 -7.47
C LYS A 30 -20.31 -7.04 -8.23
N ILE A 31 -20.43 -6.41 -9.39
CA ILE A 31 -21.62 -6.51 -10.25
C ILE A 31 -21.83 -7.94 -10.74
N ALA A 32 -20.75 -8.62 -11.16
CA ALA A 32 -20.80 -10.00 -11.62
C ALA A 32 -21.30 -10.94 -10.51
N THR A 33 -20.74 -10.79 -9.31
CA THR A 33 -21.14 -11.54 -8.11
C THR A 33 -22.62 -11.34 -7.80
N LYS A 34 -23.07 -10.07 -7.74
CA LYS A 34 -24.47 -9.74 -7.44
C LYS A 34 -25.43 -10.36 -8.46
N ARG A 35 -25.13 -10.21 -9.76
CA ARG A 35 -25.94 -10.76 -10.86
C ARG A 35 -25.97 -12.28 -10.87
N SER A 36 -24.87 -12.95 -10.53
CA SER A 36 -24.83 -14.41 -10.45
C SER A 36 -25.66 -14.94 -9.27
N LEU A 37 -25.55 -14.30 -8.09
CA LEU A 37 -26.31 -14.68 -6.89
C LEU A 37 -27.82 -14.39 -6.98
N GLU A 38 -28.21 -13.26 -7.59
CA GLU A 38 -29.61 -12.85 -7.69
C GLU A 38 -30.31 -13.44 -8.94
N GLY A 39 -29.58 -13.54 -10.06
CA GLY A 39 -30.14 -13.97 -11.35
C GLY A 39 -29.98 -15.46 -11.66
N GLY A 40 -29.31 -16.23 -10.80
CA GLY A 40 -29.11 -17.68 -10.97
C GLY A 40 -28.24 -18.09 -12.17
N GLY A 41 -27.58 -17.13 -12.83
CA GLY A 41 -26.67 -17.40 -13.95
C GLY A 41 -25.28 -17.84 -13.49
N SER A 42 -24.59 -18.63 -14.31
CA SER A 42 -23.20 -19.00 -14.03
C SER A 42 -22.30 -17.77 -14.01
N LEU A 43 -21.32 -17.74 -13.09
CA LEU A 43 -20.42 -16.60 -12.95
C LEU A 43 -19.61 -16.35 -14.24
N ASN A 44 -19.25 -17.43 -14.95
CA ASN A 44 -18.56 -17.36 -16.25
C ASN A 44 -19.40 -16.61 -17.31
N ASP A 45 -20.70 -16.85 -17.39
CA ASP A 45 -21.56 -16.20 -18.39
C ASP A 45 -21.69 -14.69 -18.12
N VAL A 46 -21.82 -14.32 -16.85
CA VAL A 46 -21.94 -12.91 -16.44
C VAL A 46 -20.63 -12.15 -16.72
N ILE A 47 -19.47 -12.74 -16.40
CA ILE A 47 -18.17 -12.13 -16.68
C ILE A 47 -17.92 -12.06 -18.19
N THR A 48 -18.31 -13.07 -18.96
CA THR A 48 -18.20 -13.06 -20.43
C THR A 48 -18.98 -11.90 -21.04
N LYS A 49 -20.20 -11.63 -20.55
CA LYS A 49 -20.99 -10.47 -20.99
C LYS A 49 -20.31 -9.14 -20.63
N LEU A 50 -19.86 -8.99 -19.38
CA LEU A 50 -19.17 -7.77 -18.94
C LEU A 50 -17.86 -7.52 -19.70
N ALA A 51 -17.12 -8.59 -20.02
CA ALA A 51 -15.88 -8.51 -20.78
C ALA A 51 -16.13 -8.05 -22.23
N LYS A 52 -17.19 -8.56 -22.88
CA LYS A 52 -17.62 -8.11 -24.21
C LYS A 52 -18.15 -6.68 -24.22
N GLU A 53 -18.84 -6.26 -23.17
CA GLU A 53 -19.40 -4.90 -23.07
C GLU A 53 -18.32 -3.82 -22.84
N ASN A 54 -17.17 -4.18 -22.27
CA ASN A 54 -16.12 -3.23 -21.86
C ASN A 54 -14.76 -3.47 -22.54
N ASP A 55 -14.70 -4.35 -23.53
CA ASP A 55 -13.49 -4.72 -24.27
C ASP A 55 -12.28 -5.02 -23.36
N LEU A 56 -12.50 -5.90 -22.38
CA LEU A 56 -11.45 -6.23 -21.39
C LEU A 56 -10.35 -7.10 -22.00
N ASN A 57 -9.10 -6.80 -21.65
CA ASN A 57 -7.94 -7.61 -22.02
C ASN A 57 -7.88 -8.91 -21.21
N ALA A 58 -7.18 -9.94 -21.70
CA ALA A 58 -7.05 -11.24 -21.06
C ALA A 58 -6.57 -11.19 -19.60
N ASN A 59 -5.56 -10.36 -19.33
CA ASN A 59 -5.06 -10.14 -17.97
C ASN A 59 -6.11 -9.49 -17.05
N GLN A 60 -6.93 -8.58 -17.60
CA GLN A 60 -8.01 -7.93 -16.85
C GLN A 60 -9.15 -8.91 -16.59
N ILE A 61 -9.49 -9.76 -17.56
CA ILE A 61 -10.49 -10.83 -17.42
C ILE A 61 -10.06 -11.81 -16.32
N ALA A 62 -8.79 -12.24 -16.32
CA ALA A 62 -8.25 -13.11 -15.28
C ALA A 62 -8.39 -12.48 -13.88
N ARG A 63 -8.06 -11.19 -13.77
CA ARG A 63 -8.19 -10.46 -12.49
C ARG A 63 -9.64 -10.31 -12.06
N VAL A 64 -10.55 -9.99 -12.97
CA VAL A 64 -11.99 -9.89 -12.67
C VAL A 64 -12.55 -11.25 -12.22
N CYS A 65 -12.14 -12.36 -12.83
CA CYS A 65 -12.54 -13.71 -12.39
C CYS A 65 -12.08 -14.00 -10.96
N GLU A 66 -10.81 -13.73 -10.64
CA GLU A 66 -10.25 -13.91 -9.29
C GLU A 66 -11.03 -13.08 -8.25
N MET A 67 -11.22 -11.78 -8.53
CA MET A 67 -11.93 -10.88 -7.62
C MET A 67 -13.41 -11.27 -7.45
N ALA A 68 -14.06 -11.70 -8.52
CA ALA A 68 -15.46 -12.14 -8.48
C ALA A 68 -15.62 -13.43 -7.67
N ASN A 69 -14.70 -14.38 -7.79
CA ASN A 69 -14.70 -15.60 -6.97
C ASN A 69 -14.56 -15.28 -5.48
N ILE A 70 -13.62 -14.39 -5.12
CA ILE A 70 -13.42 -13.93 -3.74
C ILE A 70 -14.69 -13.24 -3.21
N ALA A 71 -15.24 -12.30 -3.98
CA ALA A 71 -16.45 -11.58 -3.60
C ALA A 71 -17.66 -12.51 -3.45
N THR A 72 -17.81 -13.50 -4.32
CA THR A 72 -18.88 -14.51 -4.25
C THR A 72 -18.77 -15.36 -3.01
N HIS A 73 -17.56 -15.83 -2.69
CA HIS A 73 -17.28 -16.55 -1.44
C HIS A 73 -17.63 -15.68 -0.23
N GLN A 74 -17.18 -14.43 -0.19
CA GLN A 74 -17.46 -13.50 0.92
C GLN A 74 -18.95 -13.20 1.09
N ALA A 75 -19.71 -13.13 -0.01
CA ALA A 75 -21.15 -12.87 0.02
C ALA A 75 -21.97 -14.09 0.48
N LEU A 76 -21.51 -15.30 0.16
CA LEU A 76 -22.16 -16.55 0.55
C LEU A 76 -21.79 -16.99 1.98
N TRP A 77 -20.56 -16.73 2.42
CA TRP A 77 -20.05 -17.11 3.73
C TRP A 77 -20.95 -16.75 4.93
N PRO A 78 -21.50 -15.53 5.05
CA PRO A 78 -22.37 -15.18 6.19
C PRO A 78 -23.76 -15.79 6.10
N LYS A 79 -24.22 -16.22 4.92
CA LYS A 79 -25.59 -16.73 4.70
C LYS A 79 -25.74 -18.21 4.99
N THR A 80 -24.64 -18.95 5.08
CA THR A 80 -24.67 -20.42 5.23
C THR A 80 -24.33 -20.82 6.66
N ALA A 81 -25.28 -21.47 7.35
CA ALA A 81 -25.08 -21.97 8.72
C ALA A 81 -24.04 -23.12 8.78
N GLN A 82 -23.90 -23.88 7.68
CA GLN A 82 -22.93 -24.98 7.55
C GLN A 82 -21.79 -24.56 6.60
N LYS A 83 -20.77 -23.89 7.16
CA LYS A 83 -19.62 -23.36 6.41
C LYS A 83 -18.87 -24.42 5.58
N GLU A 84 -18.91 -25.68 6.01
CA GLU A 84 -18.19 -26.79 5.38
C GLU A 84 -18.83 -27.31 4.09
N LYS A 85 -20.09 -26.97 3.80
CA LYS A 85 -20.82 -27.46 2.61
C LYS A 85 -21.03 -26.40 1.54
N LEU A 86 -20.41 -25.23 1.68
CA LEU A 86 -20.52 -24.18 0.69
C LEU A 86 -19.74 -24.58 -0.57
N SER A 87 -20.46 -25.01 -1.60
CA SER A 87 -19.90 -25.20 -2.94
C SER A 87 -20.55 -24.21 -3.89
N PHE A 88 -19.73 -23.55 -4.70
CA PHE A 88 -20.20 -22.71 -5.80
C PHE A 88 -19.26 -22.90 -7.00
N PRO A 89 -19.78 -22.79 -8.24
CA PRO A 89 -18.97 -22.95 -9.43
C PRO A 89 -17.96 -21.81 -9.54
N LEU A 90 -16.68 -22.16 -9.50
CA LEU A 90 -15.58 -21.21 -9.63
C LEU A 90 -15.50 -20.70 -11.07
N ALA A 91 -15.38 -19.39 -11.26
CA ALA A 91 -15.14 -18.83 -12.59
C ALA A 91 -13.69 -19.08 -13.02
N ASP A 92 -13.51 -19.58 -14.24
CA ASP A 92 -12.19 -19.84 -14.85
C ASP A 92 -11.97 -18.88 -16.03
N ALA A 93 -10.88 -18.12 -15.96
CA ALA A 93 -10.49 -17.18 -16.98
C ALA A 93 -10.35 -17.82 -18.36
N LYS A 94 -9.88 -19.08 -18.44
CA LYS A 94 -9.70 -19.78 -19.72
C LYS A 94 -11.04 -20.01 -20.43
N VAL A 95 -12.07 -20.38 -19.67
CA VAL A 95 -13.43 -20.61 -20.19
C VAL A 95 -14.05 -19.30 -20.66
N VAL A 96 -13.86 -18.22 -19.90
CA VAL A 96 -14.34 -16.88 -20.28
C VAL A 96 -13.64 -16.39 -21.54
N LEU A 97 -12.32 -16.56 -21.65
CA LEU A 97 -11.55 -16.16 -22.84
C LEU A 97 -11.97 -16.92 -24.10
N ALA A 98 -12.16 -18.23 -23.99
CA ALA A 98 -12.67 -19.06 -25.08
C ALA A 98 -14.07 -18.59 -25.54
N SER A 99 -14.94 -18.22 -24.59
CA SER A 99 -16.31 -17.76 -24.86
C SER A 99 -16.40 -16.32 -25.36
N CYS A 100 -15.41 -15.50 -25.04
CA CYS A 100 -15.31 -14.12 -25.50
C CYS A 100 -14.98 -14.02 -26.99
N GLY A 101 -14.46 -15.08 -27.61
CA GLY A 101 -13.94 -14.99 -28.98
C GLY A 101 -12.68 -14.10 -29.08
N CYS A 102 -12.20 -13.60 -27.94
CA CYS A 102 -10.88 -13.00 -27.76
C CYS A 102 -9.83 -14.10 -27.69
N GLY A 103 -9.93 -15.07 -28.62
CA GLY A 103 -8.94 -16.09 -28.81
C GLY A 103 -7.62 -15.38 -28.94
N GLY A 104 -6.72 -15.66 -28.00
CA GLY A 104 -5.34 -15.30 -28.15
C GLY A 104 -4.93 -15.80 -29.53
N GLY A 105 -4.66 -14.86 -30.43
CA GLY A 105 -3.31 -14.87 -30.93
C GLY A 105 -2.44 -14.96 -29.68
N GLU A 106 -2.03 -16.17 -29.32
CA GLU A 106 -0.63 -16.35 -29.00
C GLU A 106 0.09 -15.63 -30.14
N ALA A 107 0.32 -14.33 -29.96
CA ALA A 107 1.53 -13.73 -30.43
C ALA A 107 2.59 -14.57 -29.76
N GLU A 108 2.92 -15.67 -30.45
CA GLU A 108 4.21 -16.32 -30.46
C GLU A 108 5.16 -15.24 -30.01
N ALA A 109 5.56 -15.31 -28.73
CA ALA A 109 6.60 -14.42 -28.23
C ALA A 109 7.65 -14.47 -29.34
N PRO A 110 7.99 -13.34 -29.99
CA PRO A 110 8.92 -13.38 -31.10
C PRO A 110 10.07 -14.20 -30.55
N ALA A 111 10.27 -15.39 -31.14
CA ALA A 111 11.41 -16.22 -30.79
C ALA A 111 12.55 -15.22 -30.73
N PRO A 112 13.31 -15.14 -29.63
CA PRO A 112 14.45 -14.25 -29.65
C PRO A 112 15.26 -14.74 -30.85
N SER A 113 15.17 -14.01 -31.96
CA SER A 113 16.23 -13.90 -32.94
C SER A 113 17.29 -13.13 -32.17
N MET A 114 17.88 -13.83 -31.20
CA MET A 114 19.30 -13.77 -30.99
C MET A 114 19.89 -14.19 -32.33
N ASP A 115 19.93 -13.24 -33.25
CA ASP A 115 21.04 -13.15 -34.18
C ASP A 115 22.27 -13.24 -33.28
N ALA A 116 22.87 -14.42 -33.28
CA ALA A 116 24.03 -14.78 -32.50
C ALA A 116 25.28 -14.07 -33.06
N ASP A 117 25.15 -12.82 -33.48
CA ASP A 117 26.23 -11.96 -33.97
C ASP A 117 27.19 -11.56 -32.84
N TYR A 118 26.86 -11.86 -31.59
CA TYR A 118 27.76 -11.70 -30.45
C TYR A 118 28.63 -12.92 -30.15
N ALA A 119 28.50 -14.03 -30.89
CA ALA A 119 29.32 -15.23 -30.70
C ALA A 119 30.56 -15.28 -31.62
N GLY A 120 30.70 -14.34 -32.57
CA GLY A 120 31.89 -14.21 -33.41
C GLY A 120 32.87 -13.17 -32.86
N PRO A 121 34.20 -13.43 -32.87
CA PRO A 121 35.17 -12.37 -32.63
C PRO A 121 34.97 -11.26 -33.69
N PRO A 122 34.92 -9.98 -33.32
CA PRO A 122 34.62 -8.88 -34.25
C PRO A 122 35.66 -8.88 -35.38
N THR A 123 35.26 -9.26 -36.59
CA THR A 123 36.14 -9.38 -37.77
C THR A 123 36.41 -8.05 -38.47
N ALA A 124 35.92 -6.93 -37.94
CA ALA A 124 36.21 -5.62 -38.46
C ALA A 124 36.75 -4.73 -37.34
N ILE A 125 38.04 -4.36 -37.45
CA ILE A 125 38.64 -3.26 -36.70
C ILE A 125 37.74 -2.03 -36.94
N PRO A 126 37.03 -1.51 -35.92
CA PRO A 126 36.20 -0.33 -36.11
C PRO A 126 37.09 0.80 -36.59
N ARG A 127 36.70 1.46 -37.69
CA ARG A 127 37.35 2.73 -38.08
C ARG A 127 37.31 3.62 -36.84
N PRO A 128 38.45 4.25 -36.44
CA PRO A 128 38.51 5.04 -35.23
C PRO A 128 37.44 6.11 -35.30
N GLY A 129 36.42 5.96 -34.47
CA GLY A 129 35.37 6.96 -34.31
C GLY A 129 35.99 8.27 -33.82
N PRO A 130 35.26 9.39 -33.94
CA PRO A 130 35.70 10.65 -33.36
C PRO A 130 36.05 10.42 -31.89
N SER A 131 37.25 10.87 -31.49
CA SER A 131 37.72 10.69 -30.12
C SER A 131 36.69 11.23 -29.14
N LEU A 132 36.57 10.60 -27.98
CA LEU A 132 35.61 10.99 -26.94
C LEU A 132 35.78 12.48 -26.54
N ALA A 133 36.98 13.03 -26.72
CA ALA A 133 37.29 14.45 -26.59
C ALA A 133 36.53 15.33 -27.62
N SER A 134 36.46 14.89 -28.87
CA SER A 134 35.70 15.58 -29.93
C SER A 134 34.19 15.51 -29.72
N LEU A 135 33.68 14.43 -29.11
CA LEU A 135 32.25 14.28 -28.81
C LEU A 135 31.82 15.13 -27.59
N MET A 136 32.76 15.38 -26.67
CA MET A 136 32.52 16.16 -25.44
C MET A 136 32.89 17.64 -25.58
N GLY A 137 33.31 18.09 -26.77
CA GLY A 137 33.69 19.49 -27.03
C GLY A 137 34.93 19.95 -26.24
N VAL A 138 35.81 19.02 -25.85
CA VAL A 138 37.02 19.35 -25.08
C VAL A 138 38.16 19.60 -26.05
N ASP A 139 38.53 20.87 -26.21
CA ASP A 139 39.66 21.30 -27.03
C ASP A 139 40.99 20.77 -26.43
N PRO A 140 41.76 19.93 -27.16
CA PRO A 140 43.01 19.36 -26.65
C PRO A 140 44.15 20.37 -26.54
N GLY A 141 43.97 21.60 -27.04
CA GLY A 141 44.92 22.72 -26.91
C GLY A 141 44.69 23.59 -25.68
N ALA A 142 43.59 23.40 -24.95
CA ALA A 142 43.37 24.04 -23.66
C ALA A 142 44.20 23.30 -22.60
N VAL A 143 45.47 23.68 -22.53
CA VAL A 143 46.37 23.36 -21.41
C VAL A 143 45.59 23.59 -20.13
N HIS A 144 45.24 22.51 -19.42
CA HIS A 144 44.63 22.52 -18.10
C HIS A 144 45.62 23.12 -17.10
N ASN A 145 45.80 24.44 -17.15
CA ASN A 145 46.36 25.22 -16.07
C ASN A 145 45.33 25.17 -14.93
N GLY A 146 45.64 24.34 -13.94
CA GLY A 146 44.91 24.32 -12.67
C GLY A 146 43.87 23.23 -12.57
N LEU A 147 44.31 21.98 -12.41
CA LEU A 147 43.67 21.01 -11.51
C LEU A 147 43.75 21.52 -10.06
N ALA A 148 43.28 22.74 -9.80
CA ALA A 148 42.78 23.08 -8.48
C ALA A 148 41.54 22.22 -8.32
N GLY A 149 41.65 21.13 -7.54
CA GLY A 149 40.47 20.35 -7.16
C GLY A 149 39.37 21.32 -6.70
N PRO A 150 38.08 21.01 -6.94
CA PRO A 150 36.99 21.95 -6.68
C PRO A 150 37.23 22.60 -5.33
N ASN A 151 37.36 23.93 -5.31
CA ASN A 151 37.72 24.73 -4.14
C ASN A 151 37.02 24.11 -2.92
N ASP A 152 37.71 23.88 -1.81
CA ASP A 152 37.14 23.16 -0.67
C ASP A 152 35.77 23.70 -0.25
N ARG A 153 35.55 25.01 -0.45
CA ARG A 153 34.25 25.69 -0.38
C ARG A 153 33.16 25.07 -1.27
N GLN A 154 33.41 24.82 -2.55
CA GLN A 154 32.46 24.16 -3.47
C GLN A 154 32.15 22.72 -3.02
N ARG A 155 33.15 21.97 -2.55
CA ARG A 155 32.92 20.61 -2.02
C ARG A 155 32.00 20.64 -0.81
N ILE A 156 32.22 21.57 0.13
CA ILE A 156 31.38 21.74 1.31
C ILE A 156 29.96 22.16 0.92
N ILE A 157 29.79 23.04 -0.08
CA ILE A 157 28.47 23.43 -0.58
C ILE A 157 27.70 22.24 -1.16
N VAL A 158 28.36 21.39 -1.96
CA VAL A 158 27.72 20.19 -2.52
C VAL A 158 27.32 19.20 -1.41
N VAL A 159 28.17 19.03 -0.39
CA VAL A 159 27.85 18.21 0.79
C VAL A 159 26.65 18.78 1.56
N LEU A 160 26.61 20.09 1.78
CA LEU A 160 25.48 20.77 2.45
C LEU A 160 24.17 20.62 1.65
N GLN A 161 24.23 20.73 0.32
CA GLN A 161 23.05 20.51 -0.53
C GLN A 161 22.54 19.07 -0.43
N LYS A 162 23.45 18.09 -0.43
CA LYS A 162 23.09 16.67 -0.27
C LYS A 162 22.51 16.38 1.11
N GLN A 163 23.07 16.95 2.18
CA GLN A 163 22.53 16.80 3.53
C GLN A 163 21.16 17.50 3.67
N ALA A 164 20.97 18.64 3.00
CA ALA A 164 19.68 19.33 2.99
C ALA A 164 18.60 18.52 2.26
N SER A 165 18.92 17.83 1.15
CA SER A 165 17.98 16.91 0.50
C SER A 165 17.68 15.70 1.38
N GLU A 166 18.69 15.08 1.98
CA GLU A 166 18.51 13.93 2.88
C GLU A 166 17.63 14.29 4.09
N ARG A 167 17.81 15.49 4.66
CA ARG A 167 16.94 16.02 5.72
C ARG A 167 15.48 16.14 5.27
N ARG A 168 15.24 16.65 4.06
CA ARG A 168 13.87 16.75 3.50
C ARG A 168 13.26 15.37 3.34
N ASP A 169 13.99 14.43 2.75
CA ASP A 169 13.51 13.05 2.55
C ASP A 169 13.18 12.35 3.87
N LEU A 170 14.02 12.54 4.90
CA LEU A 170 13.75 12.02 6.25
C LEU A 170 12.52 12.69 6.88
N THR A 171 12.37 14.00 6.71
CA THR A 171 11.21 14.75 7.21
C THR A 171 9.92 14.25 6.57
N ASP A 172 9.89 14.14 5.24
CA ASP A 172 8.74 13.66 4.49
C ASP A 172 8.38 12.22 4.88
N ARG A 173 9.40 11.35 5.05
CA ARG A 173 9.19 9.99 5.53
C ARG A 173 8.62 9.94 6.96
N THR A 174 9.13 10.78 7.87
CA THR A 174 8.58 10.84 9.25
C THR A 174 7.15 11.36 9.27
N LEU A 175 6.80 12.29 8.39
CA LEU A 175 5.44 12.80 8.25
C LEU A 175 4.49 11.70 7.75
N LEU A 176 4.88 10.96 6.71
CA LEU A 176 4.09 9.83 6.21
C LEU A 176 3.87 8.76 7.27
N LEU A 177 4.93 8.39 8.01
CA LEU A 177 4.82 7.44 9.12
C LEU A 177 3.92 7.96 10.24
N GLY A 178 3.93 9.28 10.51
CA GLY A 178 3.00 9.91 11.46
C GLY A 178 1.54 9.78 11.03
N MET A 179 1.25 10.04 9.75
CA MET A 179 -0.11 9.86 9.19
C MET A 179 -0.56 8.39 9.24
N GLU A 180 0.34 7.45 8.95
CA GLU A 180 0.07 6.02 9.10
C GLU A 180 -0.24 5.66 10.55
N LEU A 181 0.56 6.17 11.51
CA LEU A 181 0.35 5.93 12.94
C LEU A 181 -1.01 6.46 13.40
N GLU A 182 -1.40 7.68 13.02
CA GLU A 182 -2.73 8.23 13.34
C GLU A 182 -3.86 7.36 12.78
N SER A 183 -3.69 6.81 11.57
CA SER A 183 -4.67 5.92 10.97
C SER A 183 -4.79 4.60 11.73
N LEU A 184 -3.66 4.05 12.21
CA LEU A 184 -3.60 2.84 13.01
C LEU A 184 -4.20 3.05 14.41
N GLU A 185 -3.96 4.20 15.03
CA GLU A 185 -4.57 4.56 16.32
C GLU A 185 -6.09 4.66 16.21
N LYS A 186 -6.61 5.27 15.14
CA LYS A 186 -8.06 5.32 14.87
C LYS A 186 -8.65 3.91 14.72
N ARG A 187 -7.96 3.03 13.97
CA ARG A 187 -8.39 1.64 13.80
C ARG A 187 -8.33 0.85 15.10
N ALA A 188 -7.29 1.02 15.90
CA ALA A 188 -7.16 0.40 17.21
C ALA A 188 -8.28 0.87 18.15
N PHE A 189 -8.60 2.16 18.15
CA PHE A 189 -9.72 2.70 18.91
C PHE A 189 -11.06 2.09 18.48
N GLU A 190 -11.33 1.96 17.19
CA GLU A 190 -12.56 1.32 16.68
C GLU A 190 -12.67 -0.15 17.12
N LEU A 191 -11.56 -0.90 17.11
CA LEU A 191 -11.55 -2.27 17.59
C LEU A 191 -11.79 -2.35 19.10
N VAL A 192 -11.15 -1.48 19.90
CA VAL A 192 -11.39 -1.40 21.35
C VAL A 192 -12.85 -1.06 21.61
N LYS A 193 -13.41 -0.07 20.90
CA LYS A 193 -14.82 0.30 20.96
C LYS A 193 -15.73 -0.88 20.66
N GLN A 194 -15.47 -1.65 19.59
CA GLN A 194 -16.25 -2.85 19.26
C GLN A 194 -16.16 -3.92 20.35
N THR A 195 -14.97 -4.18 20.91
CA THR A 195 -14.81 -5.18 21.98
C THR A 195 -15.54 -4.78 23.26
N VAL A 196 -15.48 -3.49 23.63
CA VAL A 196 -16.15 -2.99 24.83
C VAL A 196 -17.66 -3.00 24.67
N LEU A 197 -18.17 -2.58 23.51
CA LEU A 197 -19.59 -2.68 23.18
C LEU A 197 -20.08 -4.13 23.09
N GLY A 198 -19.18 -5.08 22.79
CA GLY A 198 -19.44 -6.52 22.81
C GLY A 198 -19.49 -7.14 24.22
N GLY A 199 -19.29 -6.34 25.27
CA GLY A 199 -19.40 -6.78 26.67
C GLY A 199 -18.06 -7.03 27.38
N ALA A 200 -16.91 -6.86 26.70
CA ALA A 200 -15.61 -6.92 27.37
C ALA A 200 -15.35 -5.63 28.16
N THR A 201 -14.64 -5.73 29.29
CA THR A 201 -14.23 -4.54 30.03
C THR A 201 -12.91 -3.99 29.50
N MET A 202 -12.64 -2.69 29.71
CA MET A 202 -11.33 -2.09 29.39
C MET A 202 -10.18 -2.79 30.14
N ARG A 203 -10.47 -3.37 31.31
CA ARG A 203 -9.52 -4.17 32.09
C ARG A 203 -9.17 -5.47 31.38
N ASP A 204 -10.13 -6.13 30.74
CA ASP A 204 -9.88 -7.34 29.96
C ASP A 204 -8.98 -7.05 28.75
N VAL A 205 -9.19 -5.92 28.09
CA VAL A 205 -8.34 -5.45 26.99
C VAL A 205 -6.92 -5.17 27.47
N LEU A 206 -6.76 -4.53 28.64
CA LEU A 206 -5.45 -4.30 29.25
C LEU A 206 -4.74 -5.62 29.59
N VAL A 207 -5.44 -6.56 30.23
CA VAL A 207 -4.89 -7.88 30.59
C VAL A 207 -4.46 -8.63 29.33
N ALA A 208 -5.29 -8.64 28.29
CA ALA A 208 -4.94 -9.26 27.01
C ALA A 208 -3.68 -8.61 26.38
N SER A 209 -3.58 -7.29 26.44
CA SER A 209 -2.44 -6.55 25.91
C SER A 209 -1.16 -6.81 26.71
N VAL A 210 -1.26 -6.98 28.03
CA VAL A 210 -0.13 -7.34 28.89
C VAL A 210 0.36 -8.75 28.59
N ILE A 211 -0.55 -9.71 28.43
CA ILE A 211 -0.23 -11.10 28.08
C ILE A 211 0.49 -11.18 26.73
N ALA A 212 0.08 -10.32 25.78
CA ALA A 212 0.73 -10.22 24.47
C ALA A 212 2.08 -9.49 24.47
N GLY A 213 2.54 -8.96 25.62
CA GLY A 213 3.80 -8.23 25.73
C GLY A 213 3.72 -6.73 25.42
N HIS A 214 2.53 -6.18 25.17
CA HIS A 214 2.31 -4.75 24.84
C HIS A 214 1.92 -3.91 26.07
N ALA A 215 2.33 -4.30 27.27
CA ALA A 215 1.93 -3.68 28.54
C ALA A 215 2.22 -2.17 28.61
N LYS A 216 3.33 -1.71 28.04
CA LYS A 216 3.72 -0.30 28.07
C LYS A 216 2.80 0.58 27.22
N LEU A 217 2.56 0.17 25.97
CA LEU A 217 1.68 0.89 25.06
C LEU A 217 0.23 0.87 25.50
N ALA A 218 -0.24 -0.28 25.99
CA ALA A 218 -1.61 -0.38 26.51
C ALA A 218 -1.83 0.59 27.68
N LYS A 219 -0.86 0.74 28.58
CA LYS A 219 -0.93 1.71 29.68
C LYS A 219 -0.95 3.17 29.22
N GLU A 220 -0.33 3.48 28.10
CA GLU A 220 -0.27 4.84 27.55
C GLU A 220 -1.54 5.19 26.74
N LEU A 221 -1.98 4.26 25.87
CA LEU A 221 -3.08 4.50 24.92
C LEU A 221 -4.47 4.23 25.47
N LEU A 222 -4.65 3.20 26.32
CA LEU A 222 -5.99 2.84 26.82
C LEU A 222 -6.68 3.95 27.61
N PRO A 223 -6.00 4.75 28.47
CA PRO A 223 -6.64 5.87 29.14
C PRO A 223 -7.14 6.94 28.16
N ALA A 224 -6.42 7.17 27.06
CA ALA A 224 -6.85 8.09 26.01
C ALA A 224 -8.06 7.54 25.25
N PHE A 225 -8.06 6.24 24.94
CA PHE A 225 -9.20 5.56 24.32
C PHE A 225 -10.42 5.53 25.23
N GLU A 226 -10.26 5.30 26.53
CA GLU A 226 -11.36 5.36 27.50
C GLU A 226 -12.00 6.75 27.53
N LYS A 227 -11.19 7.81 27.64
CA LYS A 227 -11.69 9.20 27.58
C LYS A 227 -12.43 9.49 26.27
N ARG A 228 -11.90 9.01 25.13
CA ARG A 228 -12.51 9.20 23.81
C ARG A 228 -13.80 8.40 23.67
N LEU A 229 -13.84 7.18 24.20
CA LEU A 229 -15.03 6.33 24.22
C LEU A 229 -16.12 6.97 25.06
N ILE A 230 -15.79 7.48 26.26
CA ILE A 230 -16.72 8.23 27.11
C ILE A 230 -17.23 9.47 26.39
N ALA A 231 -16.36 10.21 25.69
CA ALA A 231 -16.79 11.37 24.89
C ALA A 231 -17.72 10.97 23.73
N ASP A 232 -17.46 9.86 23.05
CA ASP A 232 -18.30 9.35 21.95
C ASP A 232 -19.66 8.82 22.44
N THR A 233 -19.68 8.07 23.55
CA THR A 233 -20.90 7.40 24.06
C THR A 233 -21.73 8.33 24.95
N HIS A 234 -21.08 9.18 25.74
CA HIS A 234 -21.73 10.06 26.70
C HIS A 234 -21.64 11.55 26.34
N GLY A 235 -20.95 11.96 25.27
CA GLY A 235 -20.90 13.36 24.84
C GLY A 235 -22.29 13.94 24.55
N ASP A 236 -23.14 13.17 23.85
CA ASP A 236 -24.54 13.52 23.60
C ASP A 236 -25.45 13.32 24.81
N VAL A 237 -25.10 12.38 25.69
CA VAL A 237 -25.87 12.12 26.92
C VAL A 237 -25.58 13.20 27.97
N ARG A 238 -24.36 13.74 28.04
CA ARG A 238 -23.97 14.84 28.93
C ARG A 238 -24.57 16.18 28.48
N SER A 239 -24.66 16.43 27.17
CA SER A 239 -25.37 17.60 26.63
C SER A 239 -26.90 17.52 26.79
N ARG A 240 -27.47 16.31 26.82
CA ARG A 240 -28.90 16.05 27.15
C ARG A 240 -29.19 16.03 28.66
N LEU A 241 -28.32 15.47 29.49
CA LEU A 241 -28.47 15.38 30.96
C LEU A 241 -28.27 16.75 31.66
N ILE A 242 -27.53 17.68 31.06
CA ILE A 242 -27.50 19.09 31.53
C ILE A 242 -28.89 19.75 31.44
N LYS A 243 -29.86 19.15 30.71
CA LYS A 243 -31.25 19.64 30.63
C LYS A 243 -32.29 18.81 31.39
N GLN A 244 -31.97 17.63 31.95
CA GLN A 244 -32.95 16.84 32.72
C GLN A 244 -32.34 16.03 33.89
N ALA A 245 -32.84 16.31 35.10
CA ALA A 245 -32.78 15.57 36.38
C ALA A 245 -31.40 15.50 37.08
N ILE A 246 -31.18 15.82 38.37
CA ILE A 246 -31.98 15.75 39.62
C ILE A 246 -32.82 14.47 39.73
N ALA A 247 -32.16 13.35 39.96
CA ALA A 247 -32.47 12.34 40.98
C ALA A 247 -31.43 11.19 40.93
N PRO A 248 -31.02 10.61 42.07
CA PRO A 248 -30.08 9.48 42.10
C PRO A 248 -30.75 8.16 41.69
N VAL A 249 -30.00 7.30 40.99
CA VAL A 249 -30.42 5.95 40.55
C VAL A 249 -30.09 4.92 41.63
N ALA A 250 -30.97 3.94 41.82
CA ALA A 250 -30.89 2.89 42.85
C ALA A 250 -29.81 1.83 42.57
N ASP A 251 -29.23 1.31 43.65
CA ASP A 251 -28.06 0.41 43.70
C ASP A 251 -28.33 -1.03 43.21
N ASP A 252 -29.56 -1.35 42.79
CA ASP A 252 -30.01 -2.72 42.50
C ASP A 252 -29.59 -3.24 41.10
N LEU A 253 -28.88 -2.43 40.31
CA LEU A 253 -28.53 -2.73 38.90
C LEU A 253 -27.06 -3.13 38.70
N ILE A 254 -26.28 -3.36 39.77
CA ILE A 254 -24.88 -3.76 39.68
C ILE A 254 -24.78 -5.27 39.91
N SER A 255 -24.72 -6.06 38.84
CA SER A 255 -24.63 -7.53 38.95
C SER A 255 -23.26 -7.98 39.47
N GLU A 256 -23.26 -8.84 40.50
CA GLU A 256 -22.08 -9.27 41.27
C GLU A 256 -21.26 -10.43 40.68
N ASN A 257 -21.58 -10.99 39.51
CA ASN A 257 -20.93 -12.22 39.06
C ASN A 257 -20.52 -12.20 37.59
N LEU A 258 -19.24 -11.93 37.33
CA LEU A 258 -18.57 -12.28 36.07
C LEU A 258 -17.15 -12.80 36.36
N GLY A 259 -17.08 -14.01 36.91
CA GLY A 259 -15.88 -14.84 36.82
C GLY A 259 -15.83 -15.52 35.45
N ASN A 260 -15.21 -14.87 34.45
CA ASN A 260 -14.92 -15.50 33.16
C ASN A 260 -13.41 -15.42 32.89
N THR A 261 -12.74 -16.57 33.00
CA THR A 261 -11.38 -16.78 32.51
C THR A 261 -11.39 -16.69 30.99
N THR A 262 -10.91 -15.57 30.46
CA THR A 262 -10.78 -15.30 29.03
C THR A 262 -9.55 -16.02 28.47
N ILE A 263 -9.79 -17.06 27.65
CA ILE A 263 -8.76 -17.68 26.83
C ILE A 263 -8.48 -16.73 25.66
N ILE A 264 -7.34 -16.03 25.73
CA ILE A 264 -6.95 -15.04 24.73
C ILE A 264 -6.18 -15.74 23.61
N ASN A 265 -6.78 -15.77 22.43
CA ASN A 265 -6.12 -16.22 21.22
C ASN A 265 -5.10 -15.13 20.78
N GLY A 266 -3.83 -15.49 20.64
CA GLY A 266 -2.74 -14.56 20.29
C GLY A 266 -2.91 -13.85 18.95
N ALA A 267 -3.86 -14.29 18.11
CA ALA A 267 -4.24 -13.64 16.86
C ALA A 267 -5.33 -12.55 17.02
N HIS A 268 -5.63 -12.10 18.25
CA HIS A 268 -6.68 -11.11 18.46
C HIS A 268 -6.35 -9.79 17.72
N PRO A 269 -7.26 -9.23 16.90
CA PRO A 269 -6.98 -8.07 16.05
C PRO A 269 -6.44 -6.84 16.80
N VAL A 270 -6.86 -6.64 18.05
CA VAL A 270 -6.35 -5.56 18.92
C VAL A 270 -4.86 -5.74 19.22
N LEU A 271 -4.40 -6.97 19.45
CA LEU A 271 -3.00 -7.28 19.74
C LEU A 271 -2.12 -7.03 18.52
N VAL A 272 -2.59 -7.48 17.35
CA VAL A 272 -1.92 -7.20 16.06
C VAL A 272 -1.83 -5.69 15.83
N SER A 273 -2.89 -4.94 16.14
CA SER A 273 -2.91 -3.48 15.99
C SER A 273 -1.91 -2.80 16.93
N LEU A 274 -1.83 -3.22 18.20
CA LEU A 274 -0.87 -2.68 19.16
C LEU A 274 0.59 -2.99 18.78
N ASP A 275 0.89 -4.18 18.27
CA ASP A 275 2.22 -4.52 17.75
C ASP A 275 2.60 -3.62 16.56
N THR A 276 1.68 -3.42 15.62
CA THR A 276 1.93 -2.52 14.48
C THR A 276 2.16 -1.07 14.91
N ILE A 277 1.43 -0.57 15.90
CA ILE A 277 1.64 0.78 16.46
C ILE A 277 3.02 0.85 17.12
N GLN A 278 3.43 -0.18 17.87
CA GLN A 278 4.75 -0.23 18.50
C GLN A 278 5.88 -0.10 17.49
N ARG A 279 5.86 -0.93 16.45
CA ARG A 279 6.89 -0.94 15.41
C ARG A 279 6.97 0.39 14.69
N LYS A 280 5.82 0.98 14.33
CA LYS A 280 5.74 2.28 13.67
C LYS A 280 6.23 3.42 14.57
N THR A 281 5.94 3.36 15.88
CA THR A 281 6.44 4.32 16.86
C THR A 281 7.96 4.27 16.96
N ASP A 282 8.55 3.06 16.98
CA ASP A 282 9.99 2.88 17.03
C ASP A 282 10.66 3.33 15.70
N GLU A 283 10.03 3.09 14.56
CA GLU A 283 10.46 3.64 13.26
C GLU A 283 10.48 5.18 13.25
N ILE A 284 9.43 5.84 13.76
CA ILE A 284 9.36 7.30 13.86
C ILE A 284 10.47 7.82 14.79
N LYS A 285 10.68 7.19 15.96
CA LYS A 285 11.74 7.57 16.89
C LYS A 285 13.13 7.46 16.24
N ASN A 286 13.35 6.40 15.46
CA ASN A 286 14.61 6.23 14.73
C ASN A 286 14.76 7.29 13.61
N GLY A 287 13.69 7.62 12.89
CA GLY A 287 13.67 8.70 11.90
C GLY A 287 14.01 10.06 12.52
N LEU A 288 13.39 10.39 13.67
CA LEU A 288 13.68 11.63 14.41
C LEU A 288 15.14 11.70 14.87
N ARG A 289 15.72 10.60 15.36
CA ARG A 289 17.16 10.54 15.68
C ARG A 289 18.04 10.76 14.46
N GLY A 290 17.63 10.24 13.30
CA GLY A 290 18.30 10.49 12.02
C GLY A 290 18.31 11.97 11.64
N ILE A 291 17.17 12.66 11.78
CA ILE A 291 17.06 14.10 11.51
C ILE A 291 18.01 14.91 12.41
N VAL A 292 18.03 14.60 13.72
CA VAL A 292 18.92 15.29 14.68
C VAL A 292 20.39 15.12 14.27
N ARG A 293 20.80 13.92 13.86
CA ARG A 293 22.16 13.65 13.40
C ARG A 293 22.52 14.48 12.16
N VAL A 294 21.64 14.51 11.15
CA VAL A 294 21.87 15.29 9.93
C VAL A 294 21.93 16.79 10.25
N ASP A 295 21.08 17.29 11.16
CA ASP A 295 21.11 18.69 11.61
C ASP A 295 22.44 19.04 12.28
N ASP A 296 23.00 18.15 13.09
CA ASP A 296 24.31 18.38 13.72
C ASP A 296 25.47 18.34 12.70
N GLU A 297 25.41 17.45 11.70
CA GLU A 297 26.40 17.44 10.61
C GLU A 297 26.33 18.71 9.75
N ILE A 298 25.12 19.21 9.47
CA ILE A 298 24.92 20.50 8.77
C ILE A 298 25.51 21.65 9.59
N LYS A 299 25.33 21.69 10.92
CA LYS A 299 25.94 22.72 11.78
C LYS A 299 27.46 22.69 11.69
N ILE A 300 28.06 21.50 11.81
CA ILE A 300 29.52 21.32 11.72
C ILE A 300 30.05 21.79 10.36
N ASN A 301 29.38 21.42 9.26
CA ASN A 301 29.80 21.81 7.91
C ASN A 301 29.60 23.32 7.65
N ASN A 302 28.56 23.93 8.20
CA ASN A 302 28.39 25.39 8.15
C ASN A 302 29.47 26.13 8.94
N GLN A 303 29.93 25.58 10.07
CA GLN A 303 31.04 26.16 10.82
C GLN A 303 32.35 26.09 10.02
N LYS A 304 32.67 24.93 9.44
CA LYS A 304 33.81 24.77 8.52
C LYS A 304 33.75 25.74 7.33
N LEU A 305 32.56 26.01 6.80
CA LEU A 305 32.37 26.97 5.72
C LEU A 305 32.65 28.42 6.15
N ARG A 306 32.39 28.77 7.42
CA ARG A 306 32.68 30.10 7.97
C ARG A 306 34.16 30.30 8.28
N ASP A 307 34.86 29.22 8.61
CA ASP A 307 36.28 29.23 8.95
C ASP A 307 37.19 29.31 7.70
N LEU A 308 36.64 29.09 6.50
CA LEU A 308 37.30 29.21 5.18
C LEU A 308 37.07 30.57 4.53
#